data_AF-A0A928SMP5-F1
#
_entry.id   AF-A0A928SMP5-F1
#
_cell.length_a   1.000
_cell.length_b   1.000
_cell.length_c   1.000
_cell.angle_alpha   90.00
_cell.angle_beta   90.00
_cell.angle_gamma   90.00
#
_symmetry.space_group_name_H-M   'P 1'
#
loop_
_entity.id
_entity.type
_entity.pdbx_description
1 polymer ?
#
loop_
_entity_poly.entity_id
_entity_poly.type
_entity_poly.pdbx_seq_one_letter_code
_entity_poly.pdbx_strand_id
1 'polypeptide(L)'
;MRRRLFLGVLLAAIPLRAEERVIEAGREREILALLSPHELAHEVVPGWKLWNVKIGSRAIELELAGPDGTQARLTLTERGDAREEVSASFGIARDLEARAAGRAAADALVAALKKNDSGSFWHARPRAVTTPPAEPPDISPSIAWPLGVAGLSIAAMWWLSRRA
;
A
#
# COMPACT_ATOMS: atom_id res chain seq x y z
N MET A 1 53.40 -37.40 -7.29
CA MET A 1 52.82 -36.12 -6.82
C MET A 1 52.24 -35.36 -8.03
N ARG A 2 50.92 -35.29 -8.19
CA ARG A 2 50.26 -34.55 -9.28
C ARG A 2 49.21 -33.61 -8.67
N ARG A 3 49.44 -32.30 -8.83
CA ARG A 3 48.61 -31.20 -8.32
C ARG A 3 47.22 -31.25 -8.97
N ARG A 4 46.17 -31.34 -8.15
CA ARG A 4 44.77 -31.15 -8.58
C ARG A 4 44.50 -29.66 -8.64
N LEU A 5 44.22 -29.13 -9.84
CA LEU A 5 43.66 -27.80 -10.04
C LEU A 5 42.23 -27.79 -9.49
N PHE A 6 42.00 -27.04 -8.41
CA PHE A 6 40.66 -26.69 -7.95
C PHE A 6 40.13 -25.57 -8.85
N LEU A 7 39.19 -25.92 -9.74
CA LEU A 7 38.40 -24.96 -10.47
C LEU A 7 37.32 -24.43 -9.51
N GLY A 8 37.62 -23.29 -8.87
CA GLY A 8 36.66 -22.57 -8.04
C GLY A 8 35.57 -21.98 -8.93
N VAL A 9 34.36 -22.55 -8.87
CA VAL A 9 33.16 -21.93 -9.43
C VAL A 9 32.82 -20.74 -8.54
N LEU A 10 33.13 -19.53 -9.01
CA LEU A 10 32.66 -18.29 -8.41
C LEU A 10 31.16 -18.18 -8.70
N LEU A 11 30.30 -18.56 -7.74
CA LEU A 11 28.88 -18.24 -7.80
C LEU A 11 28.73 -16.73 -7.61
N ALA A 12 28.60 -15.99 -8.71
CA ALA A 12 28.14 -14.61 -8.66
C ALA A 12 26.71 -14.59 -8.12
N ALA A 13 26.51 -14.00 -6.94
CA ALA A 13 25.19 -13.72 -6.42
C ALA A 13 24.51 -12.69 -7.33
N ILE A 14 23.60 -13.15 -8.19
CA ILE A 14 22.75 -12.26 -8.97
C ILE A 14 21.81 -11.57 -7.96
N PRO A 15 21.87 -10.24 -7.79
CA PRO A 15 20.88 -9.57 -6.96
C PRO A 15 19.51 -9.78 -7.62
N LEU A 16 18.64 -10.56 -6.98
CA LEU A 16 17.23 -10.55 -7.32
C LEU A 16 16.74 -9.12 -7.11
N ARG A 17 16.47 -8.40 -8.22
CA ARG A 17 15.76 -7.13 -8.15
C ARG A 17 14.40 -7.45 -7.54
N ALA A 18 14.18 -7.00 -6.31
CA ALA A 18 12.85 -6.96 -5.75
C ALA A 18 12.04 -6.00 -6.62
N GLU A 19 11.08 -6.52 -7.37
CA GLU A 19 10.12 -5.72 -8.13
C GLU A 19 8.92 -5.48 -7.23
N GLU A 20 8.54 -4.21 -7.04
CA GLU A 20 7.35 -3.84 -6.29
C GLU A 20 6.22 -3.59 -7.29
N ARG A 21 5.07 -4.24 -7.07
CA ARG A 21 3.87 -4.03 -7.88
C ARG A 21 3.03 -2.96 -7.21
N VAL A 22 2.88 -1.82 -7.88
CA VAL A 22 2.22 -0.63 -7.34
C VAL A 22 1.12 -0.17 -8.29
N ILE A 23 0.00 0.29 -7.73
CA ILE A 23 -1.03 1.01 -8.49
C ILE A 23 -0.54 2.45 -8.70
N GLU A 24 -0.22 2.79 -9.95
CA GLU A 24 0.25 4.12 -10.31
C GLU A 24 -0.89 5.15 -10.25
N ALA A 25 -0.55 6.40 -9.92
CA ALA A 25 -1.50 7.51 -10.02
C ALA A 25 -1.96 7.69 -11.48
N GLY A 26 -3.22 8.07 -11.70
CA GLY A 26 -3.76 8.28 -13.06
C GLY A 26 -4.45 7.05 -13.68
N ARG A 27 -4.57 5.95 -12.93
CA ARG A 27 -5.21 4.70 -13.39
C ARG A 27 -6.67 4.55 -12.98
N GLU A 28 -7.28 5.62 -12.49
CA GLU A 28 -8.67 5.64 -12.03
C GLU A 28 -9.63 5.20 -13.14
N ARG A 29 -9.37 5.62 -14.39
CA ARG A 29 -10.17 5.21 -15.55
C ARG A 29 -10.09 3.71 -15.80
N GLU A 30 -8.91 3.10 -15.67
CA GLU A 30 -8.75 1.65 -15.85
C GLU A 30 -9.48 0.87 -14.76
N ILE A 31 -9.41 1.35 -13.52
CA ILE A 31 -10.10 0.76 -12.38
C ILE A 31 -11.61 0.82 -12.58
N LEU A 32 -12.14 1.96 -13.04
CA LEU A 32 -13.57 2.07 -13.37
C LEU A 32 -13.97 1.17 -14.54
N ALA A 33 -13.09 1.01 -15.54
CA ALA A 33 -13.34 0.12 -16.66
C ALA A 33 -13.45 -1.36 -16.22
N LEU A 34 -12.69 -1.77 -15.18
CA LEU A 34 -12.82 -3.11 -14.60
C LEU A 34 -14.22 -3.37 -14.01
N LEU A 35 -14.88 -2.31 -13.51
CA LEU A 35 -16.19 -2.41 -12.87
C LEU A 35 -17.37 -2.30 -13.85
N SER A 36 -17.10 -1.99 -15.12
CA SER A 36 -18.14 -1.87 -16.16
C SER A 36 -19.01 -3.14 -16.26
N PRO A 37 -20.35 -3.02 -16.32
CA PRO A 37 -21.15 -1.82 -16.62
C PRO A 37 -21.52 -0.98 -15.40
N HIS A 38 -20.97 -1.29 -14.21
CA HIS A 38 -21.33 -0.59 -12.98
C HIS A 38 -20.52 0.70 -12.82
N GLU A 39 -21.23 1.81 -12.59
CA GLU A 39 -20.65 3.13 -12.40
C GLU A 39 -20.72 3.56 -10.93
N LEU A 40 -19.88 4.54 -10.55
CA LEU A 40 -19.92 5.12 -9.22
C LEU A 40 -21.26 5.83 -8.99
N ALA A 41 -21.78 5.70 -7.77
CA ALA A 41 -23.11 6.13 -7.33
C ALA A 41 -24.30 5.46 -8.05
N HIS A 42 -24.06 4.53 -8.97
CA HIS A 42 -25.10 3.81 -9.69
C HIS A 42 -25.44 2.48 -9.02
N GLU A 43 -26.65 2.03 -9.32
CA GLU A 43 -27.19 0.79 -8.79
C GLU A 43 -26.51 -0.43 -9.44
N VAL A 44 -26.06 -1.36 -8.61
CA VAL A 44 -25.44 -2.62 -9.03
C VAL A 44 -26.50 -3.72 -9.09
N VAL A 45 -27.33 -3.78 -8.06
CA VAL A 45 -28.54 -4.61 -7.93
C VAL A 45 -29.59 -3.81 -7.15
N PRO A 46 -30.89 -4.15 -7.20
CA PRO A 46 -31.94 -3.38 -6.54
C PRO A 46 -31.64 -3.03 -5.07
N GLY A 47 -31.62 -1.73 -4.76
CA GLY A 47 -31.34 -1.17 -3.44
C GLY A 47 -29.85 -1.02 -3.08
N TRP A 48 -28.92 -1.48 -3.94
CA TRP A 48 -27.48 -1.47 -3.67
C TRP A 48 -26.72 -0.69 -4.73
N LYS A 49 -25.87 0.24 -4.28
CA LYS A 49 -25.10 1.13 -5.16
C LYS A 49 -23.61 1.01 -4.89
N LEU A 50 -22.80 1.14 -5.92
CA LEU A 50 -21.37 1.36 -5.76
C LEU A 50 -21.17 2.78 -5.24
N TRP A 51 -20.89 2.94 -3.96
CA TRP A 51 -20.85 4.25 -3.31
C TRP A 51 -19.47 4.90 -3.37
N ASN A 52 -18.42 4.09 -3.23
CA ASN A 52 -17.05 4.61 -3.13
C ASN A 52 -16.04 3.65 -3.75
N VAL A 53 -14.98 4.22 -4.31
CA VAL A 53 -13.80 3.50 -4.81
C VAL A 53 -12.57 4.20 -4.26
N LYS A 54 -11.92 3.59 -3.27
CA LYS A 54 -10.65 4.08 -2.72
C LYS A 54 -9.50 3.35 -3.38
N ILE A 55 -8.56 4.12 -3.93
CA ILE A 55 -7.41 3.57 -4.63
C ILE A 55 -6.17 3.87 -3.79
N GLY A 56 -5.64 2.83 -3.15
CA GLY A 56 -4.36 2.87 -2.47
C GLY A 56 -3.23 2.39 -3.39
N SER A 57 -1.99 2.46 -2.91
CA SER A 57 -0.82 2.00 -3.67
C SER A 57 -0.79 0.48 -3.89
N ARG A 58 -1.44 -0.29 -3.02
CA ARG A 58 -1.40 -1.77 -3.01
C ARG A 58 -2.76 -2.45 -2.96
N ALA A 59 -3.82 -1.66 -2.81
CA ALA A 59 -5.17 -2.19 -2.70
C ALA A 59 -6.18 -1.19 -3.26
N ILE A 60 -7.28 -1.73 -3.77
CA ILE A 60 -8.46 -0.97 -4.17
C ILE A 60 -9.59 -1.41 -3.26
N GLU A 61 -10.22 -0.48 -2.55
CA GLU A 61 -11.40 -0.76 -1.73
C GLU A 61 -12.65 -0.26 -2.47
N LEU A 62 -13.60 -1.15 -2.69
CA LEU A 62 -14.92 -0.83 -3.22
C LEU A 62 -15.91 -0.88 -2.06
N GLU A 63 -16.67 0.20 -1.87
CA GLU A 63 -17.73 0.27 -0.86
C GLU A 63 -19.08 0.29 -1.55
N LEU A 64 -19.95 -0.63 -1.15
CA LEU A 64 -21.32 -0.73 -1.58
C LEU A 64 -22.23 -0.20 -0.47
N ALA A 65 -23.17 0.67 -0.82
CA ALA A 65 -24.22 1.13 0.07
C ALA A 65 -25.54 0.44 -0.27
N GLY A 66 -26.16 -0.18 0.73
CA GLY A 66 -27.44 -0.86 0.64
C GLY A 66 -28.58 -0.10 1.35
N PRO A 67 -29.78 -0.70 1.42
CA PRO A 67 -30.91 -0.15 2.16
C PRO A 67 -30.59 -0.07 3.67
N ASP A 68 -31.32 0.79 4.40
CA ASP A 68 -31.22 0.96 5.86
C ASP A 68 -29.80 1.28 6.37
N GLY A 69 -28.97 1.91 5.53
CA GLY A 69 -27.60 2.28 5.87
C GLY A 69 -26.61 1.11 5.90
N THR A 70 -27.00 -0.05 5.37
CA THR A 70 -26.13 -1.23 5.31
C THR A 70 -24.99 -1.04 4.33
N GLN A 71 -23.85 -1.68 4.62
CA GLN A 71 -22.65 -1.58 3.79
C GLN A 71 -22.07 -2.96 3.49
N ALA A 72 -21.39 -3.05 2.35
CA ALA A 72 -20.56 -4.17 1.98
C ALA A 72 -19.25 -3.63 1.40
N ARG A 73 -18.14 -4.32 1.66
CA ARG A 73 -16.83 -3.90 1.18
C ARG A 73 -16.16 -5.04 0.41
N LEU A 74 -15.53 -4.67 -0.70
CA LEU A 74 -14.63 -5.54 -1.46
C LEU A 74 -13.24 -4.91 -1.43
N THR A 75 -12.23 -5.71 -1.14
CA THR A 75 -10.83 -5.29 -1.23
C THR A 75 -10.16 -6.08 -2.34
N LEU A 76 -9.60 -5.37 -3.32
CA LEU A 76 -8.83 -5.93 -4.42
C LEU A 76 -7.35 -5.72 -4.11
N THR A 77 -6.60 -6.81 -3.99
CA THR A 77 -5.13 -6.80 -3.81
C THR A 77 -4.46 -7.48 -4.98
N GLU A 78 -3.13 -7.46 -5.03
CA GLU A 78 -2.42 -8.34 -5.96
C GLU A 78 -2.77 -9.80 -5.68
N ARG A 79 -2.93 -10.60 -6.74
CA ARG A 79 -3.32 -12.01 -6.67
C ARG A 79 -2.49 -12.85 -5.70
N GLY A 80 -1.20 -12.54 -5.52
CA GLY A 80 -0.30 -13.27 -4.62
C GLY A 80 -0.71 -13.22 -3.14
N ASP A 81 -1.48 -12.20 -2.74
CA ASP A 81 -1.90 -11.98 -1.35
C ASP A 81 -3.29 -12.57 -1.03
N ALA A 82 -3.97 -13.16 -2.03
CA ALA A 82 -5.35 -13.62 -1.93
C ALA A 82 -5.49 -14.95 -1.17
N ARG A 83 -6.55 -15.08 -0.34
CA ARG A 83 -6.87 -16.34 0.36
C ARG A 83 -8.19 -17.00 -0.06
N GLU A 84 -9.11 -16.27 -0.68
CA GLU A 84 -10.49 -16.76 -0.93
C GLU A 84 -10.86 -16.79 -2.41
N GLU A 85 -10.86 -15.63 -3.07
CA GLU A 85 -11.30 -15.51 -4.45
C GLU A 85 -10.28 -14.73 -5.26
N VAL A 86 -10.13 -15.09 -6.54
CA VAL A 86 -9.14 -14.50 -7.44
C VAL A 86 -9.75 -14.21 -8.81
N SER A 87 -9.23 -13.16 -9.46
CA SER A 87 -9.34 -12.92 -10.89
C SER A 87 -7.98 -13.15 -11.57
N ALA A 88 -7.79 -12.69 -12.82
CA ALA A 88 -6.52 -12.84 -13.51
C ALA A 88 -5.40 -12.04 -12.82
N SER A 89 -5.69 -10.79 -12.45
CA SER A 89 -4.79 -9.83 -11.80
C SER A 89 -4.99 -9.73 -10.29
N PHE A 90 -6.19 -9.95 -9.76
CA PHE A 90 -6.52 -9.55 -8.39
C PHE A 90 -6.79 -10.72 -7.44
N GLY A 91 -6.41 -10.52 -6.18
CA GLY A 91 -6.99 -11.18 -5.03
C GLY A 91 -8.21 -10.40 -4.55
N ILE A 92 -9.28 -11.10 -4.18
CA ILE A 92 -10.55 -10.50 -3.80
C ILE A 92 -10.89 -10.96 -2.38
N ALA A 93 -10.94 -10.00 -1.46
CA ALA A 93 -11.42 -10.20 -0.10
C ALA A 93 -12.77 -9.51 0.06
N ARG A 94 -13.71 -10.18 0.73
CA ARG A 94 -15.06 -9.66 0.93
C ARG A 94 -15.31 -9.46 2.42
N ASP A 95 -15.71 -8.26 2.78
CA ASP A 95 -16.21 -7.95 4.11
C ASP A 95 -17.69 -7.63 3.98
N LEU A 96 -18.51 -8.63 4.29
CA LEU A 96 -19.96 -8.57 4.16
C LEU A 96 -20.55 -8.72 5.55
N GLU A 97 -21.07 -7.63 6.11
CA GLU A 97 -21.90 -7.69 7.31
C GLU A 97 -23.24 -8.38 6.99
N ALA A 98 -23.19 -9.72 6.95
CA ALA A 98 -24.29 -10.69 7.12
C ALA A 98 -25.67 -10.37 6.50
N ARG A 99 -25.75 -9.88 5.25
CA ARG A 99 -27.02 -9.81 4.49
C ARG A 99 -26.90 -10.38 3.07
N ALA A 100 -27.84 -11.25 2.71
CA ALA A 100 -27.88 -11.93 1.41
C ALA A 100 -27.93 -10.97 0.20
N ALA A 101 -28.58 -9.81 0.35
CA ALA A 101 -28.62 -8.79 -0.72
C ALA A 101 -27.27 -8.12 -0.97
N GLY A 102 -26.48 -7.85 0.08
CA GLY A 102 -25.12 -7.32 -0.05
C GLY A 102 -24.17 -8.33 -0.70
N ARG A 103 -24.39 -9.62 -0.44
CA ARG A 103 -23.69 -10.71 -1.14
C ARG A 103 -23.97 -10.69 -2.65
N ALA A 104 -25.22 -10.53 -3.07
CA ALA A 104 -25.58 -10.46 -4.48
C ALA A 104 -24.95 -9.23 -5.19
N ALA A 105 -24.93 -8.07 -4.53
CA ALA A 105 -24.25 -6.88 -5.05
C ALA A 105 -22.74 -7.11 -5.22
N ALA A 106 -22.11 -7.71 -4.21
CA ALA A 106 -20.71 -8.09 -4.27
C ALA A 106 -20.42 -9.11 -5.38
N ASP A 107 -21.27 -10.12 -5.55
CA ASP A 107 -21.15 -11.13 -6.60
C ASP A 107 -21.22 -10.50 -8.01
N ALA A 108 -22.12 -9.53 -8.22
CA ALA A 108 -22.23 -8.82 -9.49
C ALA A 108 -20.95 -8.03 -9.83
N LEU A 109 -20.39 -7.29 -8.86
CA LEU A 109 -19.12 -6.59 -9.06
C LEU A 109 -17.95 -7.54 -9.32
N VAL A 110 -17.88 -8.65 -8.59
CA VAL A 110 -16.83 -9.65 -8.80
C VAL A 110 -16.95 -10.32 -10.18
N ALA A 111 -18.18 -10.58 -10.64
CA ALA A 111 -18.41 -11.11 -11.98
C ALA A 111 -17.97 -10.13 -13.08
N ALA A 112 -18.30 -8.85 -12.94
CA ALA A 112 -17.84 -7.78 -13.84
C ALA A 112 -16.31 -7.69 -13.84
N LEU A 113 -15.69 -7.63 -12.67
CA LEU A 113 -14.24 -7.60 -12.50
C LEU A 113 -13.57 -8.79 -13.22
N LYS A 114 -14.02 -10.02 -12.94
CA LYS A 114 -13.47 -11.22 -13.58
C LYS A 114 -13.62 -11.23 -15.09
N LYS A 115 -14.70 -10.65 -15.61
CA LYS A 115 -14.97 -10.56 -17.05
C LYS A 115 -14.06 -9.53 -17.73
N ASN A 116 -13.81 -8.40 -17.08
CA ASN A 116 -13.07 -7.26 -17.66
C ASN A 116 -11.58 -7.31 -17.38
N ASP A 117 -11.15 -8.09 -16.39
CA ASP A 117 -9.74 -8.22 -16.01
C ASP A 117 -8.95 -9.07 -17.02
N SER A 118 -8.02 -8.43 -17.73
CA SER A 118 -7.15 -9.03 -18.73
C SER A 118 -5.91 -9.72 -18.14
N GLY A 119 -5.64 -9.59 -16.84
CA GLY A 119 -4.42 -10.11 -16.21
C GLY A 119 -3.21 -9.17 -16.27
N SER A 120 -3.32 -8.02 -16.95
CA SER A 120 -2.22 -7.08 -17.15
C SER A 120 -2.30 -5.83 -16.27
N PHE A 121 -3.10 -5.86 -15.20
CA PHE A 121 -3.29 -4.67 -14.39
C PHE A 121 -2.02 -4.27 -13.63
N TRP A 122 -1.27 -5.20 -13.06
CA TRP A 122 -0.11 -4.87 -12.23
C TRP A 122 1.16 -4.66 -13.04
N HIS A 123 1.79 -3.49 -12.90
CA HIS A 123 3.10 -3.19 -13.47
C HIS A 123 4.19 -3.37 -12.42
N ALA A 124 5.26 -4.07 -12.78
CA ALA A 124 6.46 -4.18 -11.96
C ALA A 124 7.24 -2.85 -12.03
N ARG A 125 7.51 -2.25 -10.87
CA ARG A 125 8.49 -1.18 -10.73
C ARG A 125 9.72 -1.68 -9.99
N PRO A 126 10.94 -1.24 -10.38
CA PRO A 126 12.13 -1.52 -9.58
C PRO A 126 11.93 -0.95 -8.17
N ARG A 127 12.02 -1.79 -7.13
CA ARG A 127 11.99 -1.31 -5.76
C ARG A 127 13.20 -0.41 -5.54
N ALA A 128 12.96 0.83 -5.11
CA ALA A 128 14.04 1.71 -4.69
C ALA A 128 14.74 1.05 -3.48
N VAL A 129 16.00 0.68 -3.64
CA VAL A 129 16.84 0.30 -2.51
C VAL A 129 17.14 1.61 -1.79
N THR A 130 16.37 1.93 -0.76
CA THR A 130 16.78 2.95 0.20
C THR A 130 18.00 2.40 0.93
N THR A 131 19.19 2.77 0.48
CA THR A 131 20.39 2.64 1.30
C THR A 131 20.07 3.36 2.61
N PRO A 132 20.22 2.71 3.78
CA PRO A 132 20.08 3.40 5.06
C PRO A 132 20.93 4.68 5.00
N PRO A 133 20.41 5.83 5.45
CA PRO A 133 21.25 7.03 5.52
C PRO A 133 22.52 6.64 6.25
N ALA A 134 23.67 6.87 5.60
CA ALA A 134 24.97 6.61 6.21
C ALA A 134 24.94 7.25 7.60
N GLU A 135 25.15 6.44 8.63
CA GLU A 135 25.28 6.90 9.99
C GLU A 135 26.25 8.09 9.95
N PRO A 136 25.82 9.31 10.35
CA PRO A 136 26.73 10.44 10.35
C PRO A 136 27.93 10.01 11.20
N PRO A 137 29.17 10.28 10.74
CA PRO A 137 30.34 9.92 11.53
C PRO A 137 30.12 10.43 12.95
N ASP A 138 30.34 9.57 13.94
CA ASP A 138 30.35 9.93 15.36
C ASP A 138 31.45 10.98 15.55
N ILE A 139 31.09 12.26 15.37
CA ILE A 139 31.93 13.38 15.71
C ILE A 139 31.79 13.56 17.22
N SER A 140 32.27 12.58 17.99
CA SER A 140 32.43 12.72 19.43
C SER A 140 33.32 13.94 19.68
N PRO A 141 32.79 15.06 20.19
CA PRO A 141 33.63 16.19 20.51
C PRO A 141 34.35 15.86 21.80
N SER A 142 35.56 15.32 21.69
CA SER A 142 36.53 15.31 22.78
C SER A 142 36.99 16.75 23.03
N ILE A 143 36.07 17.58 23.53
CA ILE A 143 36.40 18.90 24.06
C ILE A 143 36.94 18.65 25.46
N ALA A 144 38.27 18.57 25.55
CA ALA A 144 38.98 18.78 26.79
C ALA A 144 38.68 20.22 27.24
N TRP A 145 37.80 20.37 28.23
CA TRP A 145 37.57 21.64 28.90
C TRP A 145 38.82 21.96 29.74
N PRO A 146 39.56 23.05 29.48
CA PRO A 146 40.47 23.55 30.49
C PRO A 146 39.63 24.05 31.67
N LEU A 147 39.97 23.55 32.85
CA LEU A 147 39.45 24.02 34.12
C LEU A 147 39.61 25.54 34.24
N GLY A 148 38.50 26.22 34.51
CA GLY A 148 38.50 27.49 35.22
C GLY A 148 38.15 28.71 34.37
N VAL A 149 36.89 29.14 34.44
CA VAL A 149 36.56 30.49 34.90
C VAL A 149 35.23 30.44 35.66
N ALA A 150 35.23 30.98 36.86
CA ALA A 150 34.07 31.14 37.71
C ALA A 150 33.14 32.24 37.16
N GLY A 151 31.83 32.07 37.41
CA GLY A 151 30.88 33.17 37.54
C GLY A 151 30.12 33.54 36.28
N LEU A 152 28.82 33.23 36.24
CA LEU A 152 27.79 34.20 36.63
C LEU A 152 26.42 33.49 36.64
N SER A 153 25.70 33.63 37.74
CA SER A 153 24.29 33.27 37.83
C SER A 153 23.47 34.29 37.06
N ILE A 154 22.52 33.85 36.23
CA ILE A 154 21.29 34.63 35.99
C ILE A 154 20.12 33.66 36.14
N ALA A 155 19.39 33.91 37.22
CA ALA A 155 18.15 33.27 37.58
C ALA A 155 17.02 33.65 36.61
N ALA A 156 16.02 32.77 36.63
CA ALA A 156 14.68 32.90 36.10
C ALA A 156 14.14 34.33 35.95
N MET A 157 13.45 34.59 34.85
CA MET A 157 12.30 35.48 34.88
C MET A 157 11.17 34.92 34.03
N TRP A 158 10.17 34.42 34.76
CA TRP A 158 8.83 34.15 34.28
C TRP A 158 8.14 35.46 33.85
N TRP A 159 7.14 35.29 32.97
CA TRP A 159 5.86 36.03 32.91
C TRP A 159 5.68 37.20 31.94
N LEU A 160 4.67 37.02 31.08
CA LEU A 160 3.58 37.94 30.72
C LEU A 160 3.55 38.67 29.36
N SER A 161 2.56 38.28 28.54
CA SER A 161 1.64 39.14 27.75
C SER A 161 0.67 38.18 27.05
N ARG A 162 -0.65 38.04 27.32
CA ARG A 162 -1.80 38.95 27.55
C ARG A 162 -2.02 40.02 26.47
N ARG A 163 -3.09 39.76 25.70
CA ARG A 163 -4.05 40.68 25.04
C ARG A 163 -3.60 41.41 23.76
N ALA A 164 -4.27 41.08 22.66
CA ALA A 164 -5.32 41.92 22.10
C ALA A 164 -6.50 41.02 21.70
#